data_AF-K1T966-F1
#
_entry.id   AF-K1T966-F1
#
_cell.length_a   1.000
_cell.length_b   1.000
_cell.length_c   1.000
_cell.angle_alpha   90.00
_cell.angle_beta   90.00
_cell.angle_gamma   90.00
#
_symmetry.space_group_name_H-M   'P 1'
#
loop_
_entity.id
_entity.type
_entity.pdbx_description
1 polymer ?
#
loop_
_entity_poly.entity_id
_entity_poly.type
_entity_poly.pdbx_seq_one_letter_code
_entity_poly.pdbx_strand_id
1 'polypeptide(L)'
;MLVKELQDEIVTVVFSELLRAQKEHGETFNSMPEAFSVIWEEVEEVKEDMQRVITKANDIWLANRRDDVEAFQVYADKMATAASLLACEAVQVAAMCIKAQKGGAAWSKGKIG
;
A
#
# COMPACT_ATOMS: atom_id res chain seq x y z
N MET A 1 -5.81 -14.03 -17.13
CA MET A 1 -5.39 -13.04 -18.14
C MET A 1 -5.49 -11.62 -17.59
N LEU A 2 -6.65 -11.18 -17.11
CA LEU A 2 -6.85 -9.84 -16.49
C LEU A 2 -5.96 -9.53 -15.28
N VAL A 3 -5.73 -10.50 -14.39
CA VAL A 3 -4.89 -10.28 -13.20
C VAL A 3 -3.41 -10.05 -13.56
N LYS A 4 -2.94 -10.64 -14.67
CA LYS A 4 -1.54 -10.49 -15.09
C LYS A 4 -1.27 -9.08 -15.64
N GLU A 5 -2.18 -8.57 -16.48
CA GLU A 5 -2.12 -7.20 -16.98
C GLU A 5 -2.15 -6.19 -15.83
N LEU A 6 -3.05 -6.39 -14.85
CA LEU A 6 -3.09 -5.58 -13.64
C LEU A 6 -1.80 -5.67 -12.81
N GLN A 7 -1.20 -6.85 -12.68
CA GLN A 7 0.09 -6.99 -12.00
C GLN A 7 1.20 -6.22 -12.71
N ASP A 8 1.26 -6.27 -14.04
CA ASP A 8 2.25 -5.54 -14.84
C ASP A 8 2.06 -4.01 -14.69
N GLU A 9 0.81 -3.52 -14.66
CA GLU A 9 0.49 -2.12 -14.35
C GLU A 9 0.92 -1.73 -12.94
N ILE A 10 0.62 -2.56 -11.94
CA ILE A 10 1.00 -2.32 -10.54
C ILE A 10 2.52 -2.22 -10.39
N VAL A 11 3.30 -3.04 -11.11
CA VAL A 11 4.77 -2.91 -11.12
C VAL A 11 5.20 -1.50 -11.56
N THR A 12 4.56 -0.96 -12.60
CA THR A 12 4.84 0.42 -13.08
C THR A 12 4.48 1.47 -12.02
N VAL A 13 3.36 1.28 -11.31
CA VAL A 13 2.93 2.18 -10.23
C VAL A 13 3.91 2.10 -9.04
N VAL A 14 4.37 0.91 -8.65
CA VAL A 14 5.38 0.72 -7.60
C VAL A 14 6.69 1.43 -7.94
N PHE A 15 7.16 1.34 -9.19
CA PHE A 15 8.35 2.08 -9.60
C PHE A 15 8.14 3.60 -9.55
N SER A 16 6.96 4.07 -9.93
CA SER A 16 6.62 5.50 -9.85
C SER A 16 6.61 5.98 -8.40
N GLU A 17 6.04 5.20 -7.48
CA GLU A 17 6.02 5.52 -6.05
C GLU A 17 7.42 5.51 -5.43
N LEU A 18 8.24 4.51 -5.77
CA LEU A 18 9.65 4.49 -5.40
C LEU A 18 10.37 5.79 -5.81
N LEU A 19 10.16 6.27 -7.05
CA LEU A 19 10.77 7.52 -7.51
C LEU A 19 10.28 8.75 -6.74
N ARG A 20 9.00 8.80 -6.35
CA ARG A 20 8.46 9.88 -5.49
C ARG A 20 9.14 9.88 -4.13
N ALA A 21 9.16 8.74 -3.46
CA ALA A 21 9.82 8.60 -2.15
C ALA A 21 11.32 8.88 -2.20
N GLN A 22 12.01 8.49 -3.28
CA GLN A 22 13.43 8.80 -3.48
C GLN A 22 13.68 10.30 -3.67
N LYS A 23 12.80 10.97 -4.40
CA LYS A 23 12.88 12.42 -4.61
C LYS A 23 12.65 13.20 -3.32
N GLU A 24 11.73 12.75 -2.48
CA GLU A 24 11.34 13.44 -1.25
C GLU A 24 12.25 13.12 -0.06
N HIS A 25 12.67 11.86 0.09
CA HIS A 25 13.36 11.36 1.27
C HIS A 25 14.75 10.77 0.97
N GLY A 26 15.31 11.05 -0.20
CA GLY A 26 16.62 10.59 -0.64
C GLY A 26 16.63 9.19 -1.27
N GLU A 27 17.66 8.91 -2.07
CA GLU A 27 17.72 7.70 -2.92
C GLU A 27 17.64 6.37 -2.13
N THR A 28 18.16 6.36 -0.90
CA THR A 28 18.16 5.23 0.03
C THR A 28 17.78 5.70 1.43
N PHE A 29 17.42 4.77 2.32
CA PHE A 29 17.35 5.11 3.75
C PHE A 29 18.76 5.34 4.32
N ASN A 30 18.85 6.08 5.42
CA ASN A 30 20.11 6.34 6.12
C ASN A 30 20.54 5.12 6.95
N SER A 31 19.59 4.29 7.39
CA SER A 31 19.88 3.11 8.22
C SER A 31 18.83 1.99 8.11
N MET A 32 19.19 0.78 8.59
CA MET A 32 18.25 -0.34 8.68
C MET A 32 17.07 -0.08 9.64
N PRO A 33 17.25 0.49 10.85
CA PRO A 33 16.12 0.79 11.74
C PRO A 33 15.14 1.80 11.15
N GLU A 34 15.64 2.82 10.45
CA GLU A 34 14.80 3.79 9.73
C GLU A 34 13.99 3.09 8.64
N ALA A 35 14.64 2.28 7.80
CA ALA A 35 13.96 1.51 6.75
C ALA A 35 12.87 0.60 7.34
N PHE A 36 13.16 -0.09 8.45
CA PHE A 36 12.17 -0.93 9.13
C PHE A 36 11.00 -0.10 9.67
N SER A 37 11.25 1.04 10.31
CA SER A 37 10.20 1.91 10.85
C SER A 37 9.24 2.37 9.77
N VAL A 38 9.76 2.85 8.64
CA VAL A 38 8.92 3.33 7.52
C VAL A 38 8.16 2.18 6.89
N ILE A 39 8.81 1.04 6.59
CA ILE A 39 8.10 -0.13 6.05
C ILE A 39 6.98 -0.60 7.00
N TRP A 40 7.23 -0.55 8.31
CA TRP A 40 6.24 -0.97 9.30
C TRP A 40 5.04 -0.02 9.40
N GLU A 41 5.27 1.29 9.27
CA GLU A 41 4.22 2.31 9.19
C GLU A 41 3.26 2.02 8.02
N GLU A 42 3.79 1.84 6.82
CA GLU A 42 2.99 1.52 5.62
C GLU A 42 2.20 0.19 5.79
N VAL A 43 2.77 -0.80 6.49
CA VAL A 43 2.07 -2.07 6.78
C VAL A 43 0.92 -1.88 7.76
N GLU A 44 1.08 -1.01 8.77
CA GLU A 44 -0.03 -0.68 9.67
C GLU A 44 -1.12 0.11 8.94
N GLU A 45 -0.78 1.02 8.02
CA GLU A 45 -1.76 1.71 7.17
C GLU A 45 -2.54 0.72 6.28
N VAL A 46 -1.87 -0.24 5.64
CA VAL A 46 -2.53 -1.35 4.91
C VAL A 46 -3.55 -2.08 5.80
N LYS A 47 -3.19 -2.35 7.05
CA LYS A 47 -4.09 -3.04 8.00
C LYS A 47 -5.28 -2.18 8.39
N GLU A 48 -5.09 -0.88 8.60
CA GLU A 48 -6.18 0.06 8.85
C GLU A 48 -7.14 0.17 7.66
N ASP A 49 -6.62 0.28 6.44
CA ASP A 49 -7.42 0.34 5.21
C ASP A 49 -8.17 -0.96 4.95
N MET A 50 -7.54 -2.10 5.21
CA MET A 50 -8.22 -3.39 5.12
C MET A 50 -9.40 -3.46 6.11
N GLN A 51 -9.24 -2.92 7.32
CA GLN A 51 -10.35 -2.85 8.27
C GLN A 51 -11.47 -1.93 7.78
N ARG A 52 -11.15 -0.84 7.07
CA ARG A 52 -12.15 0.02 6.39
C ARG A 52 -12.90 -0.76 5.31
N VAL A 53 -12.18 -1.50 4.46
CA VAL A 53 -12.76 -2.37 3.43
C VAL A 53 -13.71 -3.39 4.05
N ILE A 54 -13.28 -4.12 5.08
CA ILE A 54 -14.11 -5.12 5.78
C ILE A 54 -15.38 -4.46 6.34
N THR A 55 -15.26 -3.27 6.91
CA THR A 55 -16.41 -2.53 7.44
C THR A 55 -17.41 -2.19 6.32
N LYS A 56 -16.93 -1.70 5.17
CA LYS A 56 -17.81 -1.40 4.03
C LYS A 56 -18.44 -2.64 3.42
N ALA A 57 -17.75 -3.79 3.44
CA ALA A 57 -18.34 -5.05 2.98
C ALA A 57 -19.56 -5.43 3.82
N ASN A 58 -19.47 -5.26 5.14
CA ASN A 58 -20.59 -5.47 6.05
C ASN A 58 -21.73 -4.48 5.79
N ASP A 59 -21.43 -3.20 5.54
CA ASP A 59 -22.44 -2.18 5.21
C ASP A 59 -23.19 -2.54 3.91
N ILE A 60 -22.47 -2.93 2.85
CA ILE A 60 -23.05 -3.41 1.59
C ILE A 60 -23.94 -4.63 1.83
N TRP A 61 -23.45 -5.61 2.60
CA TRP A 61 -24.22 -6.81 2.92
C TRP A 61 -25.52 -6.48 3.66
N LEU A 62 -25.48 -5.56 4.62
CA LEU A 62 -26.65 -5.10 5.36
C LEU A 62 -27.65 -4.33 4.49
N ALA A 63 -27.18 -3.54 3.52
CA ALA A 63 -28.04 -2.84 2.56
C ALA A 63 -28.74 -3.84 1.63
N ASN A 64 -27.98 -4.80 1.08
CA ASN A 64 -28.51 -5.89 0.26
C ASN A 64 -29.59 -6.68 1.00
N ARG A 65 -29.35 -7.04 2.27
CA ARG A 65 -30.33 -7.79 3.08
C ARG A 65 -31.64 -7.01 3.32
N ARG A 66 -31.60 -5.68 3.22
CA ARG A 66 -32.76 -4.79 3.42
C ARG A 66 -33.43 -4.38 2.10
N ASP A 67 -32.95 -4.87 0.96
CA ASP A 67 -33.34 -4.40 -0.37
C ASP A 67 -33.21 -2.86 -0.53
N ASP A 68 -32.26 -2.26 0.20
CA ASP A 68 -32.01 -0.82 0.19
C ASP A 68 -30.98 -0.45 -0.89
N VAL A 69 -31.49 -0.14 -2.08
CA VAL A 69 -30.67 0.16 -3.27
C VAL A 69 -29.84 1.42 -3.11
N GLU A 70 -30.38 2.46 -2.47
CA GLU A 70 -29.67 3.73 -2.27
C GLU A 70 -28.49 3.53 -1.32
N ALA A 71 -28.72 2.88 -0.17
CA ALA A 71 -27.64 2.55 0.75
C ALA A 71 -26.59 1.65 0.10
N PHE A 72 -27.02 0.65 -0.70
CA PHE A 72 -26.10 -0.23 -1.40
C PHE A 72 -25.15 0.56 -2.32
N GLN A 73 -25.69 1.48 -3.13
CA GLN A 73 -24.89 2.31 -4.03
C GLN A 73 -23.90 3.19 -3.28
N VAL A 74 -24.34 3.84 -2.19
CA VAL A 74 -23.48 4.67 -1.35
C VAL A 74 -22.33 3.87 -0.73
N TYR A 75 -22.60 2.66 -0.24
CA TYR A 75 -21.55 1.85 0.39
C TYR A 75 -20.63 1.18 -0.64
N ALA A 76 -21.12 0.87 -1.84
CA ALA A 76 -20.30 0.39 -2.95
C ALA A 76 -19.28 1.44 -3.42
N ASP A 77 -19.69 2.71 -3.52
CA ASP A 77 -18.78 3.82 -3.86
C ASP A 77 -17.70 4.02 -2.77
N LYS A 78 -18.11 4.03 -1.50
CA LYS A 78 -17.18 4.12 -0.36
C LYS A 78 -16.23 2.92 -0.29
N MET A 79 -16.70 1.72 -0.64
CA MET A 79 -15.87 0.52 -0.77
C MET A 79 -14.80 0.70 -1.85
N ALA A 80 -15.18 1.19 -3.03
CA ALA A 80 -14.22 1.43 -4.11
C ALA A 80 -13.11 2.41 -3.70
N THR A 81 -13.48 3.47 -2.98
CA THR A 81 -12.51 4.42 -2.42
C THR A 81 -11.58 3.75 -1.40
N ALA A 82 -12.14 3.03 -0.41
CA ALA A 82 -11.34 2.34 0.61
C ALA A 82 -10.40 1.27 0.01
N ALA A 83 -10.87 0.51 -0.97
CA ALA A 83 -10.05 -0.48 -1.66
C ALA A 83 -8.94 0.16 -2.51
N SER A 84 -9.19 1.34 -3.08
CA SER A 84 -8.18 2.09 -3.82
C SER A 84 -7.08 2.61 -2.90
N LEU A 85 -7.44 3.14 -1.72
CA LEU A 85 -6.46 3.57 -0.71
C LEU A 85 -5.63 2.37 -0.21
N LEU A 86 -6.28 1.26 0.12
CA LEU A 86 -5.60 0.00 0.46
C LEU A 86 -4.56 -0.42 -0.59
N ALA A 87 -4.91 -0.29 -1.88
CA ALA A 87 -4.00 -0.61 -2.97
C ALA A 87 -2.80 0.35 -3.03
N CYS A 88 -3.00 1.65 -2.76
CA CYS A 88 -1.92 2.62 -2.63
C CYS A 88 -0.95 2.22 -1.50
N GLU A 89 -1.46 1.93 -0.30
CA GLU A 89 -0.59 1.58 0.84
C GLU A 89 0.20 0.28 0.54
N ALA A 90 -0.43 -0.70 -0.11
CA ALA A 90 0.27 -1.92 -0.53
C ALA A 90 1.38 -1.65 -1.58
N VAL A 91 1.15 -0.68 -2.48
CA VAL A 91 2.15 -0.20 -3.44
C VAL A 91 3.31 0.50 -2.71
N GLN A 92 3.00 1.34 -1.72
CA GLN A 92 4.01 2.02 -0.90
C GLN A 92 4.87 1.02 -0.11
N VAL A 93 4.28 -0.02 0.49
CA VAL A 93 5.02 -1.12 1.12
C VAL A 93 6.02 -1.74 0.14
N ALA A 94 5.57 -2.08 -1.09
CA ALA A 94 6.45 -2.64 -2.11
C ALA A 94 7.57 -1.66 -2.51
N ALA A 95 7.26 -0.38 -2.70
CA ALA A 95 8.22 0.65 -3.03
C ALA A 95 9.27 0.83 -1.92
N MET A 96 8.86 0.87 -0.65
CA MET A 96 9.76 1.03 0.49
C MET A 96 10.68 -0.18 0.67
N CYS A 97 10.19 -1.39 0.40
CA CYS A 97 11.02 -2.59 0.38
C CYS A 97 12.10 -2.51 -0.72
N ILE A 98 11.76 -2.05 -1.93
CA ILE A 98 12.74 -1.87 -3.02
C ILE A 98 13.74 -0.77 -2.67
N LYS A 99 13.30 0.34 -2.06
CA LYS A 99 14.18 1.42 -1.57
C LYS A 99 15.18 0.88 -0.54
N ALA A 100 14.73 0.03 0.39
CA ALA A 100 15.58 -0.60 1.40
C ALA A 100 16.62 -1.55 0.79
N GLN A 101 16.25 -2.33 -0.22
CA GLN A 101 17.18 -3.22 -0.93
C GLN A 101 18.36 -2.47 -1.57
N LYS A 102 18.11 -1.29 -2.14
CA LYS A 102 19.17 -0.44 -2.71
C LYS A 102 20.18 0.06 -1.64
N GLY A 103 19.73 0.29 -0.41
CA GLY A 103 20.58 0.69 0.72
C GLY A 103 21.29 -0.48 1.43
N GLY A 104 20.73 -1.70 1.39
CA GLY A 104 21.25 -2.87 2.12
C GLY A 104 22.70 -3.26 1.78
N ALA A 105 23.13 -3.05 0.53
CA ALA A 105 24.51 -3.28 0.10
C ALA A 105 25.51 -2.24 0.66
N ALA A 106 25.05 -1.04 1.01
CA ALA A 106 25.88 0.01 1.61
C ALA A 106 25.97 -0.13 3.14
N TRP A 107 24.87 -0.53 3.80
CA TRP A 107 24.82 -0.67 5.27
C TRP A 107 25.61 -1.86 5.82
N SER A 108 25.81 -2.90 5.01
CA SER A 108 26.61 -4.08 5.39
C SER A 108 28.12 -3.81 5.42
N LYS A 109 28.61 -2.81 4.66
CA LYS A 109 30.03 -2.44 4.61
C LYS A 109 30.52 -1.63 5.82
N GLY A 110 29.61 -1.03 6.59
CA GLY A 110 29.94 -0.25 7.80
C GLY A 110 30.10 -1.10 9.08
N LYS A 111 29.89 -2.42 9.02
CA LYS A 111 30.04 -3.33 10.18
C LYS A 111 31.41 -4.03 10.26
N ILE A 112 32.33 -3.68 9.37
CA ILE A 112 33.74 -4.12 9.38
C ILE A 112 34.61 -2.88 9.54
N GLY A 113 34.65 -2.35 10.76
CA GLY A 113 35.45 -1.20 11.18
C GLY A 113 35.71 -1.28 12.67
#